data_AF-A0A7J0CZR9-F1
#
_entry.id   AF-A0A7J0CZR9-F1
#
_cell.length_a   1.000
_cell.length_b   1.000
_cell.length_c   1.000
_cell.angle_alpha   90.00
_cell.angle_beta   90.00
_cell.angle_gamma   90.00
#
_symmetry.space_group_name_H-M   'P 1'
#
loop_
_entity.id
_entity.type
_entity.pdbx_description
1 polymer ?
#
loop_
_entity_poly.entity_id
_entity_poly.type
_entity_poly.pdbx_seq_one_letter_code
_entity_poly.pdbx_strand_id
1 'polypeptide(L)'
;MSYTLHRGDALTVLKSLPDESVQAVITDPPYNSGGRTSSDRTGRTARAKYVTSNSAHDLANFPGENRDQRSYRSWLTELLTEAYRASTEHAVAMVFTDWRQEPTTSDALQMAGWTWSGTIPWIKPSSRPHKGGPK
;
A
#
# COMPACT_ATOMS: atom_id res chain seq x y z
N MET A 1 23.25 -15.36 -2.90
CA MET A 1 22.34 -14.30 -2.43
C MET A 1 21.36 -14.95 -1.47
N SER A 2 21.26 -14.45 -0.24
CA SER A 2 20.29 -14.94 0.77
C SER A 2 19.04 -14.06 0.72
N TYR A 3 17.86 -14.66 0.90
CA TYR A 3 16.60 -13.93 1.07
C TYR A 3 15.86 -14.51 2.27
N THR A 4 15.11 -13.66 2.96
CA THR A 4 14.26 -14.05 4.09
C THR A 4 12.82 -13.71 3.76
N LEU A 5 11.92 -14.67 3.90
CA LEU A 5 10.48 -14.47 3.74
C LEU A 5 9.80 -14.54 5.10
N HIS A 6 9.13 -13.46 5.49
CA HIS A 6 8.35 -13.40 6.72
C HIS A 6 6.87 -13.63 6.40
N ARG A 7 6.24 -14.57 7.11
CA ARG A 7 4.79 -14.80 7.04
C ARG A 7 4.11 -14.24 8.28
N GLY A 8 3.33 -13.18 8.13
CA GLY A 8 2.58 -12.59 9.22
C GLY A 8 1.94 -11.26 8.86
N ASP A 9 1.30 -10.65 9.85
CA ASP A 9 0.91 -9.24 9.79
C ASP A 9 2.14 -8.35 9.67
N ALA A 10 2.11 -7.38 8.75
CA ALA A 10 3.28 -6.56 8.42
C ALA A 10 3.73 -5.71 9.62
N LEU A 11 2.81 -5.14 10.39
CA LEU A 11 3.17 -4.31 11.55
C LEU A 11 3.86 -5.14 12.63
N THR A 12 3.34 -6.33 12.88
CA THR A 12 3.92 -7.27 13.84
C THR A 12 5.31 -7.73 13.42
N VAL A 13 5.50 -8.04 12.12
CA VAL A 13 6.81 -8.44 11.59
C VAL A 13 7.80 -7.29 11.63
N LEU A 14 7.42 -6.08 11.20
CA LEU A 14 8.31 -4.91 11.20
C LEU A 14 8.86 -4.61 12.59
N LYS A 15 8.03 -4.73 13.63
CA LYS A 15 8.44 -4.58 15.05
C LYS A 15 9.52 -5.57 15.50
N SER A 16 9.66 -6.70 14.82
CA SER A 16 10.69 -7.70 15.11
C SER A 16 12.03 -7.46 14.41
N LEU A 17 12.06 -6.56 13.42
CA LEU A 17 13.29 -6.22 12.71
C LEU A 17 14.16 -5.32 13.59
N PRO A 18 15.50 -5.48 13.59
CA PRO A 18 16.40 -4.58 14.31
C PRO A 18 16.32 -3.15 13.78
N ASP A 19 16.59 -2.19 14.67
CA ASP A 19 16.79 -0.79 14.28
C ASP A 19 17.92 -0.71 13.24
N GLU A 20 17.81 0.26 12.31
CA GLU A 20 18.87 0.56 11.33
C GLU A 20 19.42 -0.67 10.56
N SER A 21 18.54 -1.61 10.20
CA SER A 21 18.90 -2.87 9.54
C SER A 21 18.58 -2.91 8.05
N VAL A 22 17.81 -1.94 7.51
CA VAL A 22 17.43 -1.88 6.09
C VAL A 22 17.90 -0.59 5.42
N GLN A 23 18.41 -0.69 4.19
CA GLN A 23 18.86 0.46 3.41
C GLN A 23 17.78 1.01 2.46
N ALA A 24 16.69 0.28 2.28
CA ALA A 24 15.56 0.70 1.46
C ALA A 24 14.26 0.00 1.89
N VAL A 25 13.15 0.72 1.70
CA VAL A 25 11.80 0.22 1.92
C VAL A 25 11.03 0.37 0.61
N ILE A 26 10.46 -0.71 0.09
CA ILE A 26 9.59 -0.69 -1.09
C ILE A 26 8.29 -1.39 -0.70
N THR A 27 7.16 -0.71 -0.87
CA THR A 27 5.87 -1.25 -0.45
C THR A 27 4.74 -0.84 -1.39
N ASP A 28 3.85 -1.78 -1.65
CA ASP A 28 2.62 -1.61 -2.43
C ASP A 28 1.40 -1.86 -1.53
N PRO A 29 1.07 -0.91 -0.63
CA PRO A 29 -0.04 -1.10 0.30
C PRO A 29 -1.37 -1.16 -0.47
N PRO A 30 -2.43 -1.78 0.09
CA PRO A 30 -3.77 -1.64 -0.47
C PRO A 30 -4.17 -0.17 -0.50
N TYR A 31 -4.41 0.38 -1.69
CA TYR A 31 -4.59 1.83 -1.84
C TYR A 31 -5.83 2.39 -1.12
N ASN A 32 -6.77 1.56 -0.64
CA ASN A 32 -8.03 2.04 -0.05
C ASN A 32 -8.84 2.96 -1.01
N SER A 33 -8.63 2.78 -2.31
CA SER A 33 -9.30 3.54 -3.37
C SER A 33 -10.56 2.84 -3.92
N GLY A 34 -10.94 1.70 -3.31
CA GLY A 34 -11.97 0.78 -3.77
C GLY A 34 -13.41 1.31 -3.72
N GLY A 35 -14.20 0.87 -4.71
CA GLY A 35 -15.66 1.01 -4.87
C GLY A 35 -16.27 2.42 -4.88
N ARG A 36 -17.00 2.76 -5.95
CA ARG A 36 -17.72 4.06 -6.04
C ARG A 36 -18.98 4.10 -5.17
N THR A 37 -19.52 2.94 -4.81
CA THR A 37 -20.71 2.77 -3.97
C THR A 37 -20.42 1.82 -2.81
N SER A 38 -21.22 1.89 -1.75
CA SER A 38 -21.14 0.91 -0.63
C SER A 38 -21.24 -0.55 -1.11
N SER A 39 -22.01 -0.81 -2.18
CA SER A 39 -22.13 -2.14 -2.80
C SER A 39 -20.88 -2.58 -3.56
N ASP A 40 -20.23 -1.67 -4.29
CA ASP A 40 -18.93 -1.95 -4.95
C ASP A 40 -17.81 -2.20 -3.93
N ARG A 41 -17.94 -1.57 -2.76
CA ARG A 41 -17.00 -1.62 -1.64
C ARG A 41 -17.11 -2.93 -0.85
N THR A 42 -18.32 -3.49 -0.71
CA THR A 42 -18.60 -4.68 0.11
C THR A 42 -18.82 -5.97 -0.68
N GLY A 43 -19.09 -5.89 -1.99
CA GLY A 43 -19.62 -7.00 -2.77
C GLY A 43 -18.61 -7.90 -3.51
N ARG A 44 -17.32 -7.56 -3.56
CA ARG A 44 -16.33 -8.33 -4.34
C ARG A 44 -15.37 -9.08 -3.44
N THR A 45 -15.48 -10.41 -3.43
CA THR A 45 -14.52 -11.31 -2.76
C THR A 45 -13.12 -11.13 -3.34
N ALA A 46 -12.07 -11.47 -2.57
CA ALA A 46 -10.69 -11.43 -3.06
C ALA A 46 -10.54 -12.27 -4.34
N ARG A 47 -11.23 -13.42 -4.39
CA ARG A 47 -11.31 -14.26 -5.59
C ARG A 47 -11.89 -13.52 -6.79
N ALA A 48 -13.01 -12.81 -6.63
CA ALA A 48 -13.63 -12.05 -7.73
C ALA A 48 -12.76 -10.90 -8.24
N LYS A 49 -11.80 -10.41 -7.44
CA LYS A 49 -10.89 -9.31 -7.84
C LYS A 49 -9.59 -9.81 -8.48
N TYR A 50 -9.02 -10.88 -7.98
CA TYR A 50 -7.64 -11.27 -8.28
C TYR A 50 -7.51 -12.57 -9.07
N VAL A 51 -8.61 -13.30 -9.31
CA VAL A 51 -8.59 -14.56 -10.07
C VAL A 51 -9.28 -14.37 -11.42
N THR A 52 -8.52 -14.48 -12.51
CA THR A 52 -9.02 -14.37 -13.89
C THR A 52 -9.08 -15.72 -14.63
N SER A 53 -8.73 -16.84 -13.99
CA SER A 53 -8.72 -18.19 -14.58
C SER A 53 -8.83 -19.30 -13.52
N ASN A 54 -8.73 -20.59 -13.92
CA ASN A 54 -8.84 -21.82 -13.11
C ASN A 54 -7.80 -21.96 -11.96
N SER A 55 -7.65 -20.96 -11.09
CA SER A 55 -6.77 -21.07 -9.93
C SER A 55 -7.33 -22.05 -8.91
N ALA A 56 -6.55 -23.08 -8.54
CA ALA A 56 -6.92 -24.11 -7.58
C ALA A 56 -6.85 -23.67 -6.10
N HIS A 57 -6.62 -22.38 -5.84
CA HIS A 57 -6.47 -21.84 -4.47
C HIS A 57 -7.57 -20.83 -4.17
N ASP A 58 -8.18 -20.96 -2.99
CA ASP A 58 -9.09 -19.96 -2.44
C ASP A 58 -8.29 -18.81 -1.83
N LEU A 59 -8.61 -17.59 -2.26
CA LEU A 59 -8.11 -16.38 -1.62
C LEU A 59 -9.00 -16.07 -0.42
N ALA A 60 -8.40 -15.97 0.76
CA ALA A 60 -9.09 -15.47 1.94
C ALA A 60 -9.64 -14.07 1.64
N ASN A 61 -10.89 -13.80 2.05
CA ASN A 61 -11.41 -12.44 2.01
C ASN A 61 -10.65 -11.60 3.05
N PHE A 62 -10.22 -10.42 2.64
CA PHE A 62 -9.57 -9.48 3.54
C PHE A 62 -10.62 -8.54 4.14
N PRO A 63 -10.83 -8.53 5.46
CA PRO A 63 -11.65 -7.53 6.10
C PRO A 63 -10.96 -6.16 5.98
N GLY A 64 -11.68 -5.14 5.53
CA GLY A 64 -11.20 -3.75 5.62
C GLY A 64 -10.71 -3.10 4.33
N GLU A 65 -11.17 -3.53 3.15
CA GLU A 65 -10.91 -2.81 1.89
C GLU A 65 -11.53 -1.39 1.81
N ASN A 66 -12.12 -0.88 2.90
CA ASN A 66 -12.78 0.42 2.95
C ASN A 66 -12.60 1.07 4.32
N ARG A 67 -11.37 1.44 4.64
CA ARG A 67 -11.13 2.35 5.77
C ARG A 67 -11.61 3.75 5.40
N ASP A 68 -12.16 4.49 6.35
CA ASP A 68 -12.25 5.94 6.16
C ASP A 68 -10.83 6.53 6.02
N GLN A 69 -10.71 7.73 5.47
CA GLN A 69 -9.41 8.33 5.16
C GLN A 69 -8.52 8.51 6.39
N ARG A 70 -9.11 8.78 7.58
CA ARG A 70 -8.34 8.96 8.81
C ARG A 70 -7.81 7.61 9.30
N SER A 71 -8.63 6.58 9.23
CA SER A 71 -8.22 5.21 9.58
C SER A 71 -7.17 4.66 8.61
N TYR A 72 -7.28 4.93 7.30
CA TYR A 72 -6.26 4.54 6.31
C TYR A 72 -4.93 5.23 6.59
N ARG A 73 -4.95 6.55 6.78
CA ARG A 73 -3.77 7.34 7.13
C ARG A 73 -3.10 6.81 8.39
N SER A 74 -3.87 6.61 9.48
CA SER A 74 -3.34 6.10 10.75
C SER A 74 -2.67 4.75 10.59
N TRP A 75 -3.36 3.81 9.92
CA TRP A 75 -2.85 2.47 9.66
C TRP A 75 -1.54 2.49 8.84
N LEU A 76 -1.48 3.30 7.78
CA LEU A 76 -0.27 3.39 6.96
C LEU A 76 0.87 4.10 7.71
N THR A 77 0.57 5.12 8.50
CA THR A 77 1.56 5.78 9.37
C THR A 77 2.20 4.77 10.33
N GLU A 78 1.42 3.91 11.00
CA GLU A 78 1.98 2.91 11.92
C GLU A 78 3.00 1.97 11.23
N LEU A 79 2.69 1.51 10.02
CA LEU A 79 3.60 0.67 9.24
C LEU A 79 4.86 1.43 8.82
N LEU A 80 4.70 2.66 8.32
CA LEU A 80 5.81 3.47 7.87
C LEU A 80 6.70 3.96 9.01
N THR A 81 6.16 4.12 10.23
CA THR A 81 6.93 4.44 11.43
C THR A 81 7.84 3.29 11.84
N GLU A 82 7.34 2.05 11.84
CA GLU A 82 8.20 0.89 12.12
C GLU A 82 9.22 0.65 11.00
N ALA A 83 8.84 0.93 9.75
CA ALA A 83 9.79 0.90 8.64
C ALA A 83 10.87 1.98 8.78
N TYR A 84 10.52 3.18 9.26
CA TYR A 84 11.48 4.26 9.53
C TYR A 84 12.47 3.85 10.61
N ARG A 85 12.00 3.30 11.75
CA ARG A 85 12.87 2.78 12.82
C ARG A 85 13.86 1.73 12.32
N ALA A 86 13.40 0.79 11.49
CA ALA A 86 14.25 -0.26 10.94
C ALA A 86 15.25 0.26 9.88
N SER A 87 15.06 1.48 9.37
CA SER A 87 15.87 2.00 8.27
C SER A 87 17.13 2.69 8.74
N THR A 88 18.24 2.51 8.00
CA THR A 88 19.49 3.22 8.28
C THR A 88 19.38 4.71 7.94
N GLU A 89 20.32 5.52 8.44
CA GLU A 89 20.54 6.87 7.92
C GLU A 89 20.69 6.82 6.38
N HIS A 90 20.04 7.76 5.69
CA HIS A 90 19.97 7.86 4.22
C HIS A 90 19.19 6.75 3.47
N ALA A 91 18.49 5.86 4.17
CA ALA A 91 17.58 4.92 3.51
C ALA A 91 16.47 5.64 2.73
N VAL A 92 15.98 4.99 1.68
CA VAL A 92 14.89 5.50 0.84
C VAL A 92 13.62 4.66 1.01
N ALA A 93 12.47 5.31 1.05
CA ALA A 93 11.17 4.66 1.01
C ALA A 93 10.45 4.95 -0.31
N MET A 94 9.97 3.90 -0.98
CA MET A 94 9.10 3.96 -2.14
C MET A 94 7.75 3.32 -1.79
N VAL A 95 6.72 4.16 -1.71
CA VAL A 95 5.35 3.75 -1.36
C VAL A 95 4.47 3.92 -2.59
N PHE A 96 3.95 2.81 -3.12
CA PHE A 96 3.04 2.85 -4.25
C PHE A 96 1.64 3.32 -3.80
N THR A 97 0.99 4.09 -4.66
CA THR A 97 -0.38 4.59 -4.45
C THR A 97 -1.03 4.91 -5.80
N ASP A 98 -2.35 5.06 -5.83
CA ASP A 98 -3.04 5.71 -6.94
C ASP A 98 -3.29 7.20 -6.66
N TRP A 99 -3.72 7.91 -7.70
CA TRP A 99 -3.98 9.35 -7.69
C TRP A 99 -5.05 9.78 -6.67
N ARG A 100 -5.95 8.89 -6.21
CA ARG A 100 -7.00 9.26 -5.24
C ARG A 100 -6.47 9.28 -3.82
N GLN A 101 -5.36 8.59 -3.58
CA GLN A 101 -4.84 8.30 -2.26
C GLN A 101 -3.44 8.86 -2.07
N GLU A 102 -2.87 9.45 -3.13
CA GLU A 102 -1.59 10.14 -3.10
C GLU A 102 -1.50 11.22 -2.02
N PRO A 103 -2.49 12.13 -1.82
CA PRO A 103 -2.41 13.11 -0.74
C PRO A 103 -2.37 12.48 0.66
N THR A 104 -3.20 11.46 0.90
CA THR A 104 -3.26 10.80 2.22
C THR A 104 -2.05 9.90 2.45
N THR A 105 -1.47 9.34 1.40
CA THR A 105 -0.26 8.53 1.45
C THR A 105 0.96 9.39 1.74
N SER A 106 1.07 10.58 1.12
CA SER A 106 2.15 11.52 1.42
C SER A 106 2.04 12.12 2.82
N ASP A 107 0.82 12.35 3.33
CA ASP A 107 0.58 12.69 4.74
C ASP A 107 1.09 11.57 5.66
N ALA A 108 0.70 10.32 5.41
CA ALA A 108 1.08 9.19 6.25
C ALA A 108 2.59 8.95 6.27
N LEU A 109 3.25 9.11 5.12
CA LEU A 109 4.72 9.04 4.96
C LEU A 109 5.42 10.09 5.82
N GLN A 110 4.99 11.36 5.72
CA GLN A 110 5.58 12.45 6.50
C GLN A 110 5.30 12.32 8.00
N MET A 111 4.09 11.90 8.37
CA MET A 111 3.73 11.61 9.77
C MET A 111 4.62 10.52 10.39
N ALA A 112 5.10 9.58 9.58
CA ALA A 112 5.99 8.51 10.01
C ALA A 112 7.46 8.94 10.19
N GLY A 113 7.81 10.19 9.85
CA GLY A 113 9.17 10.75 10.01
C GLY A 113 9.98 10.80 8.72
N TRP A 114 9.45 10.28 7.61
CA TRP A 114 10.11 10.34 6.30
C TRP A 114 10.01 11.74 5.69
N THR A 115 11.07 12.16 4.98
CA THR A 115 11.01 13.37 4.16
C THR A 115 10.46 13.02 2.78
N TRP A 116 9.41 13.73 2.33
CA TRP A 116 8.85 13.51 1.00
C TRP A 116 9.69 14.22 -0.07
N SER A 117 10.39 13.44 -0.89
CA SER A 117 11.27 13.96 -1.96
C SER A 117 10.58 14.16 -3.30
N GLY A 118 9.37 13.62 -3.50
CA GLY A 118 8.61 13.76 -4.74
C GLY A 118 7.80 12.51 -5.10
N THR A 119 7.19 12.55 -6.29
CA THR A 119 6.32 11.49 -6.81
C THR A 119 6.83 11.04 -8.18
N ILE A 120 6.90 9.72 -8.40
CA ILE A 120 7.32 9.12 -9.67
C ILE A 120 6.08 8.54 -10.38
N PRO A 121 5.64 9.10 -11.52
CA PRO A 121 4.50 8.57 -12.26
C PRO A 121 4.83 7.22 -12.92
N TRP A 122 4.07 6.17 -12.58
CA TRP A 122 4.12 4.92 -13.34
C TRP A 122 3.13 4.95 -14.51
N ILE A 123 3.67 5.23 -15.70
CA ILE A 123 2.89 5.27 -16.94
C ILE A 123 2.56 3.85 -17.40
N LYS A 124 1.27 3.48 -17.34
CA LYS A 124 0.76 2.22 -17.89
C LYS A 124 0.30 2.46 -19.34
N PRO A 125 0.93 1.87 -20.35
CA PRO A 125 0.61 2.15 -21.77
C PRO A 125 -0.84 1.84 -22.15
N SER A 126 -1.45 0.84 -21.52
CA SER A 126 -2.85 0.47 -21.71
C SER A 126 -3.76 1.18 -20.69
N SER A 127 -3.88 2.51 -20.80
CA SER A 127 -4.82 3.26 -19.97
C SER A 127 -6.27 2.96 -20.36
N ARG A 128 -7.21 3.05 -19.40
CA ARG A 128 -8.65 3.00 -19.66
C ARG A 128 -9.22 4.42 -19.55
N PRO A 129 -9.01 5.29 -20.55
CA PRO A 129 -9.45 6.67 -20.47
C PRO A 129 -10.97 6.74 -20.30
N HIS A 130 -11.44 7.68 -19.49
CA HIS A 130 -12.87 7.96 -19.38
C HIS A 130 -13.32 8.73 -20.63
N LYS A 131 -14.35 8.23 -21.31
CA LYS A 131 -14.97 8.94 -22.43
C LYS A 131 -15.44 10.32 -21.95
N GLY A 132 -14.88 11.39 -22.52
CA GLY A 132 -15.21 12.79 -22.18
C GLY A 132 -14.42 13.39 -21.01
N GLY A 133 -13.40 12.72 -20.49
CA GLY A 133 -12.48 13.32 -19.51
C GLY A 133 -11.52 14.34 -20.15
N PRO A 134 -10.89 15.23 -19.34
CA PRO A 134 -9.82 16.11 -19.82
C PRO A 134 -8.68 15.27 -20.42
N LYS A 135 -8.04 15.82 -21.47
CA LYS A 135 -6.90 15.21 -22.17
C LYS A 135 -5.59 15.48 -21.44
#